data_AF-A0A931PU57-F1
#
_entry.id   AF-A0A931PU57-F1
#
_cell.length_a   1.000
_cell.length_b   1.000
_cell.length_c   1.000
_cell.angle_alpha   90.00
_cell.angle_beta   90.00
_cell.angle_gamma   90.00
#
_symmetry.space_group_name_H-M   'P 1'
#
loop_
_entity.id
_entity.type
_entity.pdbx_description
1 polymer ?
#
loop_
_entity_poly.entity_id
_entity_poly.type
_entity_poly.pdbx_seq_one_letter_code
_entity_poly.pdbx_strand_id
1 'polypeptide(L)' 'MNIGWFLLLAAIAYPQTIKVDVPLVSVTCSVTDRNGAPLRDLKREDFALLDNGQERDIRYFWQE' A
#
# COMPACT_ATOMS: atom_id res chain seq x y z
N MET A 1 -13.36 -35.53 36.69
CA MET A 1 -12.52 -34.85 35.67
C MET A 1 -13.38 -33.76 35.04
N ASN A 2 -13.15 -32.49 35.40
CA ASN A 2 -14.12 -31.42 35.12
C ASN A 2 -13.74 -30.67 33.83
N ILE A 3 -14.61 -30.75 32.83
CA ILE A 3 -14.38 -30.34 31.43
C ILE A 3 -14.33 -28.80 31.29
N GLY A 4 -14.78 -28.07 32.31
CA GLY A 4 -14.91 -26.61 32.30
C GLY A 4 -13.60 -25.84 32.11
N TRP A 5 -12.45 -26.39 32.50
CA TRP A 5 -11.16 -25.69 32.35
C TRP A 5 -10.66 -25.66 30.90
N PHE A 6 -11.02 -26.68 30.10
CA PHE A 6 -10.57 -26.78 28.70
C PHE A 6 -11.28 -25.80 27.76
N LEU A 7 -12.54 -25.45 28.06
CA LEU A 7 -13.31 -24.51 27.25
C LEU A 7 -12.83 -23.06 27.40
N LEU A 8 -12.26 -22.69 28.55
CA LEU A 8 -11.74 -21.35 28.79
C LEU A 8 -10.47 -21.07 27.95
N LEU A 9 -9.66 -22.10 27.67
CA LEU A 9 -8.41 -21.95 26.93
C LEU A 9 -8.62 -21.74 25.42
N ALA A 10 -9.69 -22.30 24.86
CA ALA A 10 -9.99 -22.16 23.43
C ALA A 10 -10.51 -20.76 23.07
N ALA A 11 -11.19 -20.07 23.99
CA ALA A 11 -11.78 -18.75 23.76
C ALA A 11 -10.74 -17.62 23.61
N ILE A 12 -9.54 -17.79 24.17
CA ILE A 12 -8.47 -16.78 24.12
C ILE A 12 -7.59 -16.87 22.86
N ALA A 13 -7.74 -17.93 22.06
CA ALA A 13 -6.89 -18.20 20.90
C ALA A 13 -7.51 -17.78 19.55
N TYR A 14 -8.58 -16.98 19.55
CA TYR A 14 -9.15 -16.47 18.30
C TYR A 14 -8.30 -15.29 17.78
N PRO A 15 -7.56 -15.45 16.67
CA PRO A 15 -6.79 -14.35 16.11
C PRO A 15 -7.74 -13.22 15.70
N GLN A 16 -7.62 -12.07 16.34
CA GLN A 16 -8.39 -10.89 15.98
C GLN A 16 -7.93 -10.44 14.58
N THR A 17 -8.77 -10.65 13.57
CA THR A 17 -8.46 -10.24 12.20
C THR A 17 -8.75 -8.75 12.06
N ILE A 18 -7.70 -7.95 11.93
CA ILE A 18 -7.81 -6.51 11.65
C ILE A 18 -8.08 -6.34 10.15
N LYS A 19 -9.18 -5.66 9.82
CA LYS A 19 -9.48 -5.20 8.45
C LYS A 19 -9.47 -3.68 8.43
N VAL A 20 -8.73 -3.11 7.50
CA VAL A 20 -8.61 -1.66 7.32
C VAL A 20 -8.95 -1.33 5.88
N ASP A 21 -9.89 -0.42 5.66
CA ASP A 21 -10.17 0.15 4.35
C ASP A 21 -9.25 1.35 4.12
N VAL A 22 -8.49 1.31 3.02
CA VAL A 22 -7.56 2.39 2.65
C VAL A 22 -7.98 2.94 1.29
N PRO A 23 -8.21 4.26 1.16
CA PRO A 23 -8.59 4.85 -0.11
C PRO A 23 -7.45 4.77 -1.11
N LEU A 24 -7.80 4.55 -2.39
CA LEU A 24 -6.88 4.72 -3.50
C LEU A 24 -6.87 6.20 -3.92
N VAL A 25 -5.69 6.76 -4.11
CA VAL A 25 -5.51 8.18 -4.45
C VAL A 25 -4.73 8.30 -5.75
N SER A 26 -5.12 9.26 -6.61
CA SER A 26 -4.40 9.57 -7.85
C SER A 26 -3.38 10.67 -7.60
N VAL A 27 -2.15 10.46 -8.10
CA VAL A 27 -1.06 11.44 -8.03
C VAL A 27 -0.61 11.77 -9.44
N THR A 28 -0.73 13.04 -9.84
CA THR A 28 -0.30 13.52 -11.16
C THR A 28 1.10 14.13 -11.06
N CYS A 29 1.99 13.76 -11.98
CA CYS A 29 3.33 14.34 -12.06
C CYS A 29 3.72 14.60 -13.52
N SER A 30 4.70 15.47 -13.73
CA SER A 30 5.32 15.74 -15.02
C SER A 30 6.84 15.79 -14.84
N VAL A 31 7.57 15.16 -15.75
CA VAL A 31 9.03 15.10 -15.73
C VAL A 31 9.55 15.77 -16.98
N THR A 32 10.45 16.73 -16.81
CA THR A 32 11.05 17.48 -17.91
C THR A 32 12.57 17.36 -17.88
N ASP A 33 13.19 17.53 -19.06
CA ASP A 33 14.63 17.67 -19.18
C ASP A 33 15.12 19.05 -18.72
N ARG A 34 16.43 19.27 -18.80
CA ARG A 34 17.05 20.56 -18.42
C ARG A 34 16.59 21.75 -19.27
N ASN A 35 16.08 21.51 -20.47
CA ASN A 35 15.58 22.52 -21.39
C ASN A 35 14.07 22.73 -21.23
N GLY A 36 13.41 22.00 -20.32
CA GLY A 36 11.98 22.07 -20.08
C GLY A 36 11.13 21.20 -21.02
N ALA A 37 11.75 20.36 -21.85
CA ALA A 37 11.03 19.44 -22.72
C ALA A 37 10.51 18.23 -21.91
N PRO A 38 9.27 17.75 -22.14
CA PRO A 38 8.77 16.55 -21.48
C PRO A 38 9.65 15.33 -21.78
N LEU A 39 10.06 14.60 -20.74
CA LEU A 39 10.70 13.30 -20.93
C LEU A 39 9.67 12.29 -21.45
N ARG A 40 10.09 11.46 -22.40
CA ARG A 40 9.26 10.40 -22.99
C ARG A 40 9.72 9.03 -22.49
N ASP A 41 8.86 8.03 -22.70
CA ASP A 41 9.14 6.62 -22.44
C ASP A 41 9.48 6.30 -20.97
N LEU A 42 8.94 7.09 -20.03
CA LEU A 42 9.04 6.84 -18.61
C LEU A 42 8.22 5.61 -18.24
N LYS A 43 8.79 4.78 -17.38
CA LYS A 43 8.16 3.57 -16.88
C LYS A 43 7.86 3.71 -15.41
N ARG A 44 6.94 2.89 -14.91
CA ARG A 44 6.60 2.84 -13.47
C ARG A 44 7.85 2.68 -12.61
N GLU A 45 8.83 1.90 -13.07
CA GLU A 45 10.08 1.63 -12.34
C GLU A 45 10.98 2.87 -12.17
N ASP A 46 10.74 3.93 -12.94
CA ASP A 46 11.46 5.20 -12.82
C ASP A 46 10.91 6.08 -11.68
N PHE A 47 9.85 5.65 -10.99
CA PHE A 47 9.18 6.39 -9.92
C PHE A 47 9.17 5.62 -8.60
N ALA A 48 9.34 6.36 -7.50
CA ALA A 48 9.07 5.89 -6.15
C ALA A 48 8.01 6.78 -5.50
N LEU A 49 6.92 6.17 -5.03
CA LEU A 49 5.88 6.88 -4.27
C LEU A 49 6.16 6.72 -2.78
N LEU A 50 6.37 7.84 -2.09
CA LEU A 50 6.57 7.85 -0.65
C LEU A 50 5.39 8.53 0.06
N ASP A 51 5.02 7.99 1.20
CA ASP A 51 4.08 8.62 2.13
C ASP A 51 4.70 8.57 3.53
N ASN A 52 4.92 9.74 4.12
CA ASN A 52 5.65 9.91 5.36
C ASN A 52 7.03 9.22 5.35
N GLY A 53 7.71 9.23 4.20
CA GLY A 53 9.02 8.61 4.01
C GLY A 53 9.00 7.08 3.86
N GLN A 54 7.83 6.45 3.89
CA GLN A 54 7.69 5.02 3.58
C GLN A 54 7.26 4.81 2.13
N GLU A 55 7.84 3.82 1.48
CA GLU A 55 7.46 3.43 0.12
C GLU A 55 6.03 2.89 0.08
N ARG A 56 5.31 3.29 -0.96
CA ARG A 56 3.93 2.90 -1.24
C ARG A 56 3.86 2.25 -2.62
N ASP A 57 3.00 1.25 -2.71
CA ASP A 57 2.74 0.55 -3.95
C ASP A 57 1.98 1.42 -4.95
N ILE A 58 2.50 1.48 -6.18
CA ILE A 58 1.83 2.14 -7.31
C ILE A 58 0.96 1.09 -8.00
N ARG A 59 -0.29 0.96 -7.55
CA ARG A 59 -1.23 -0.05 -8.07
C ARG A 59 -1.57 0.12 -9.55
N TYR A 60 -1.68 1.38 -9.99
CA TYR A 60 -1.99 1.72 -11.37
C TYR A 60 -1.03 2.81 -11.84
N PHE A 61 -0.49 2.62 -13.03
CA PHE A 61 0.38 3.59 -13.69
C PHE A 61 -0.21 3.90 -15.06
N TRP A 62 -0.38 5.19 -15.33
CA TRP A 62 -0.90 5.70 -16.59
C TRP A 62 -0.08 6.93 -17.00
N GLN A 63 0.14 7.07 -18.30
CA GLN A 63 0.78 8.24 -18.91
C GLN A 63 -0.11 8.72 -20.05
N GLU A 64 -0.31 10.03 -20.15
CA GLU A 64 -0.99 10.68 -21.29
C GLU A 64 -0.07 10.82 -22.50
#